data_AF-A0A920K5U4-F1
#
_entry.id   AF-A0A920K5U4-F1
#
_cell.length_a   1.000
_cell.length_b   1.000
_cell.length_c   1.000
_cell.angle_alpha   90.00
_cell.angle_beta   90.00
_cell.angle_gamma   90.00
#
_symmetry.space_group_name_H-M   'P 1'
#
loop_
_entity.id
_entity.type
_entity.pdbx_description
1 polymer ?
#
loop_
_entity_poly.entity_id
_entity_poly.type
_entity_poly.pdbx_seq_one_letter_code
_entity_poly.pdbx_strand_id
1 'polypeptide(L)'
;MWPGKLIIKGIMAPEDAELAASMGADALIISNHGGRQLDGCASSVSALIEIKNNLSSKQINLLFDGGIRNGKDVLKVRALGATMGMIGRPIYMG
;
A
#
# COMPACT_ATOMS: atom_id res chain seq x y z
N MET A 1 14.71 -17.81 11.60
CA MET A 1 13.75 -16.68 11.47
C MET A 1 14.51 -15.47 10.94
N TRP A 2 13.88 -14.65 10.10
CA TRP A 2 14.49 -13.42 9.58
C TRP A 2 14.61 -12.38 10.70
N PRO A 3 15.79 -11.76 10.93
CA PRO A 3 16.00 -10.84 12.04
C PRO A 3 15.63 -9.38 11.72
N GLY A 4 15.39 -9.05 10.45
CA GLY A 4 15.09 -7.70 10.02
C GLY A 4 13.59 -7.39 10.00
N LYS A 5 13.26 -6.14 9.68
CA LYS A 5 11.88 -5.75 9.41
C LYS A 5 11.36 -6.45 8.16
N LEU A 6 10.12 -6.92 8.20
CA LEU A 6 9.42 -7.53 7.09
C LEU A 6 8.27 -6.64 6.64
N ILE A 7 8.31 -6.22 5.38
CA ILE A 7 7.26 -5.42 4.75
C ILE A 7 6.63 -6.23 3.62
N ILE A 8 5.31 -6.40 3.66
CA ILE A 8 4.59 -7.17 2.63
C ILE A 8 4.02 -6.21 1.60
N LYS A 9 4.34 -6.44 0.32
CA LYS A 9 3.91 -5.61 -0.81
C LYS A 9 2.91 -6.35 -1.67
N GLY A 10 1.90 -5.61 -2.15
CA GLY A 10 0.88 -6.16 -3.03
C GLY A 10 -0.45 -6.41 -2.34
N ILE A 11 -0.62 -5.92 -1.10
CA ILE A 11 -1.86 -6.07 -0.34
C ILE A 11 -2.95 -5.24 -1.00
N MET A 12 -4.07 -5.88 -1.36
CA MET A 12 -5.18 -5.27 -2.09
C MET A 12 -6.55 -5.47 -1.42
N ALA A 13 -6.64 -6.29 -0.37
CA ALA A 13 -7.87 -6.60 0.35
C ALA A 13 -7.69 -6.42 1.88
N PRO A 14 -8.75 -6.01 2.62
CA PRO A 14 -8.70 -5.88 4.08
C PRO A 14 -8.32 -7.16 4.82
N GLU A 15 -8.82 -8.31 4.35
CA GLU A 15 -8.59 -9.62 4.98
C GLU A 15 -7.10 -10.00 4.92
N ASP A 16 -6.47 -9.75 3.77
CA ASP A 16 -5.03 -9.96 3.58
C ASP A 16 -4.20 -9.00 4.44
N ALA A 17 -4.68 -7.77 4.61
CA ALA A 17 -4.02 -6.78 5.47
C ALA A 17 -4.06 -7.19 6.95
N GLU A 18 -5.20 -7.66 7.43
CA GLU A 18 -5.37 -8.14 8.81
C GLU A 18 -4.54 -9.40 9.04
N LEU A 19 -4.56 -10.35 8.10
CA LEU A 19 -3.74 -11.56 8.16
C LEU A 19 -2.25 -11.19 8.22
N ALA A 20 -1.75 -10.37 7.30
CA ALA A 20 -0.37 -9.93 7.27
C ALA A 20 0.06 -9.24 8.57
N ALA A 21 -0.80 -8.38 9.12
CA ALA A 21 -0.56 -7.72 10.41
C ALA A 21 -0.49 -8.72 11.57
N SER A 22 -1.43 -9.66 11.65
CA SER A 22 -1.45 -10.70 12.70
C SER A 22 -0.27 -11.67 12.63
N MET A 23 0.30 -11.87 11.43
CA MET A 23 1.51 -12.68 11.22
C MET A 23 2.81 -11.94 11.56
N GLY A 24 2.74 -10.68 12.00
CA GLY A 24 3.89 -9.90 12.47
C GLY A 24 4.62 -9.10 11.40
N ALA A 25 3.95 -8.72 10.29
CA ALA A 25 4.52 -7.77 9.35
C ALA A 25 4.71 -6.39 10.02
N ASP A 26 5.85 -5.74 9.78
CA ASP A 26 6.16 -4.41 10.31
C ASP A 26 5.41 -3.28 9.60
N ALA A 27 5.09 -3.49 8.31
CA ALA A 27 4.33 -2.57 7.48
C ALA A 27 3.77 -3.28 6.25
N LEU A 28 2.78 -2.65 5.61
CA LEU A 28 2.13 -3.16 4.40
C LEU A 28 2.23 -2.14 3.27
N ILE A 29 2.52 -2.57 2.06
CA ILE A 29 2.48 -1.70 0.86
C ILE A 29 1.24 -2.05 0.04
N ILE A 30 0.31 -1.09 -0.02
CA ILE A 30 -0.88 -1.16 -0.86
C ILE A 30 -0.47 -0.89 -2.30
N SER A 31 -0.63 -1.88 -3.17
CA SER A 31 -0.07 -1.85 -4.51
C SER A 31 -0.70 -2.90 -5.41
N ASN A 32 -1.08 -2.50 -6.63
CA ASN A 32 -1.42 -3.43 -7.71
C ASN A 32 -0.25 -3.60 -8.70
N HIS A 33 0.98 -3.32 -8.25
CA HIS A 33 2.20 -3.34 -9.06
C HIS A 33 2.16 -2.40 -10.28
N GLY A 34 1.43 -1.29 -10.14
CA GLY A 34 1.26 -0.31 -11.22
C GLY A 34 0.43 -0.83 -12.39
N GLY A 35 -0.51 -1.74 -12.12
CA GLY A 35 -1.41 -2.35 -13.11
C GLY A 35 -0.70 -3.36 -14.01
N ARG A 36 0.31 -4.07 -13.50
CA ARG A 36 1.17 -4.96 -14.30
C ARG A 36 1.01 -6.45 -13.99
N GLN A 37 0.19 -6.81 -13.02
CA GLN A 37 0.07 -8.18 -12.54
C GLN A 37 -1.34 -8.70 -12.79
N LEU A 38 -2.28 -8.44 -11.90
CA LEU A 38 -3.68 -8.78 -12.12
C LEU A 38 -4.41 -7.61 -12.80
N ASP A 39 -4.71 -7.75 -14.08
CA ASP A 39 -5.50 -6.76 -14.82
C ASP A 39 -6.97 -6.79 -14.37
N GLY A 40 -7.65 -5.64 -14.47
CA GLY A 40 -9.03 -5.47 -14.01
C GLY A 40 -9.24 -5.42 -12.50
N CYS A 41 -8.17 -5.53 -11.69
CA CYS A 41 -8.26 -5.33 -10.25
C CYS A 41 -8.53 -3.86 -9.88
N ALA A 42 -8.94 -3.63 -8.64
CA ALA A 42 -9.16 -2.28 -8.12
C ALA A 42 -7.91 -1.40 -8.25
N SER A 43 -8.13 -0.08 -8.31
CA SER A 43 -7.03 0.87 -8.17
C SER A 43 -6.40 0.74 -6.77
N SER A 44 -5.09 0.93 -6.65
CA SER A 44 -4.43 0.88 -5.34
C SER A 44 -5.00 1.91 -4.36
N VAL A 45 -5.49 3.07 -4.84
CA VAL A 45 -6.11 4.08 -3.95
C VAL A 45 -7.47 3.63 -3.42
N SER A 46 -8.26 2.92 -4.23
CA SER A 46 -9.50 2.29 -3.77
C SER A 46 -9.22 1.25 -2.68
N ALA A 47 -8.23 0.38 -2.92
CA ALA A 47 -7.80 -0.61 -1.94
C ALA A 47 -7.28 0.05 -0.64
N LEU A 48 -6.53 1.16 -0.73
CA LEU A 48 -6.05 1.89 0.45
C LEU A 48 -7.20 2.36 1.33
N ILE A 49 -8.24 2.94 0.72
CA ILE A 49 -9.42 3.43 1.45
C ILE A 49 -10.15 2.26 2.12
N GLU A 50 -10.38 1.20 1.38
CA GLU A 50 -11.08 0.01 1.86
C GLU A 50 -10.33 -0.65 3.03
N ILE A 51 -9.02 -0.87 2.88
CA ILE A 51 -8.17 -1.42 3.93
C ILE A 51 -8.15 -0.48 5.13
N LYS A 52 -7.97 0.82 4.93
CA LYS A 52 -7.88 1.78 6.04
C LYS A 52 -9.17 1.81 6.88
N ASN A 53 -10.32 1.63 6.25
CA ASN A 53 -11.62 1.63 6.92
C ASN A 53 -11.92 0.34 7.70
N ASN A 54 -11.37 -0.80 7.26
CA ASN A 54 -11.70 -2.12 7.80
C ASN A 54 -10.59 -2.74 8.67
N LEU A 55 -9.36 -2.23 8.60
CA LEU A 55 -8.23 -2.76 9.36
C LEU A 55 -8.38 -2.48 10.86
N SER A 56 -8.43 -3.55 11.66
CA SER A 56 -8.59 -3.45 13.12
C SER A 56 -7.28 -3.04 13.79
N SER A 57 -6.16 -3.49 13.22
CA SER A 57 -4.82 -3.09 13.65
C SER A 57 -4.53 -1.63 13.29
N LYS A 58 -4.96 -0.70 14.16
CA LYS A 58 -4.77 0.76 13.98
C LYS A 58 -3.30 1.18 13.92
N GLN A 59 -2.36 0.31 14.33
CA GLN A 59 -0.95 0.66 14.51
C GLN A 59 -0.06 0.27 13.33
N ILE A 60 -0.49 -0.62 12.43
CA ILE A 60 0.38 -1.03 11.32
C ILE A 60 0.49 0.10 10.28
N ASN A 61 1.72 0.37 9.85
CA ASN A 61 1.98 1.41 8.86
C ASN A 61 1.55 0.93 7.48
N LEU A 62 0.65 1.70 6.86
CA LEU A 62 0.28 1.51 5.45
C LEU A 62 1.16 2.40 4.59
N LEU A 63 1.93 1.79 3.70
CA LEU A 63 2.73 2.41 2.65
C LEU A 63 1.94 2.28 1.33
N PHE A 64 2.22 3.15 0.36
CA PHE A 64 1.43 3.20 -0.87
C PHE A 64 2.29 3.33 -2.12
N ASP A 65 1.99 2.56 -3.16
CA ASP A 65 2.46 2.82 -4.52
C ASP A 65 1.29 2.76 -5.53
N GLY A 66 1.55 3.22 -6.76
CA GLY A 66 0.58 3.18 -7.84
C GLY A 66 0.02 4.56 -8.18
N GLY A 67 0.30 5.04 -9.39
CA GLY A 67 -0.32 6.26 -9.92
C GLY A 67 0.16 7.60 -9.34
N ILE A 68 1.07 7.67 -8.35
CA ILE A 68 1.64 8.95 -7.89
C ILE A 68 2.45 9.62 -9.01
N ARG A 69 2.08 10.85 -9.40
CA ARG A 69 2.77 11.62 -10.45
C ARG A 69 3.17 13.03 -10.03
N ASN A 70 2.52 13.60 -9.02
CA ASN A 70 2.83 14.93 -8.53
C ASN A 70 2.61 15.05 -7.00
N GLY A 71 2.98 16.19 -6.42
CA GLY A 71 2.83 16.43 -4.98
C GLY A 71 1.40 16.39 -4.47
N LYS A 72 0.39 16.73 -5.30
CA LYS A 72 -1.02 16.63 -4.90
C LYS A 72 -1.45 15.18 -4.70
N ASP A 73 -0.91 14.25 -5.51
CA ASP A 73 -1.19 12.83 -5.33
C ASP A 73 -0.62 12.31 -4.00
N VAL A 74 0.59 12.76 -3.64
CA VAL A 74 1.22 12.44 -2.34
C VAL A 74 0.35 12.95 -1.18
N LEU A 75 -0.14 14.18 -1.26
CA LEU A 75 -1.02 14.76 -0.25
C LEU A 75 -2.33 13.97 -0.11
N LYS A 76 -2.94 13.57 -1.22
CA LYS A 76 -4.18 12.78 -1.21
C LYS A 76 -3.98 11.43 -0.53
N VAL A 77 -2.96 10.66 -0.91
CA VAL A 77 -2.74 9.33 -0.31
C VAL A 77 -2.37 9.42 1.17
N ARG A 78 -1.63 10.46 1.57
CA ARG A 78 -1.35 10.74 2.99
C ARG A 78 -2.64 11.01 3.77
N ALA A 79 -3.53 11.86 3.22
CA ALA A 79 -4.82 12.17 3.83
C ALA A 79 -5.74 10.95 3.93
N LEU A 80 -5.64 10.02 2.98
CA LEU A 80 -6.38 8.75 2.97
C LEU A 80 -5.78 7.66 3.88
N GLY A 81 -4.70 7.96 4.60
CA GLY A 81 -4.16 7.08 5.65
C GLY A 81 -2.86 6.37 5.30
N ALA A 82 -2.27 6.58 4.12
CA ALA A 82 -0.90 6.14 3.86
C ALA A 82 0.07 6.95 4.71
N THR A 83 1.18 6.34 5.12
CA THR A 83 2.28 6.93 5.89
C THR A 83 3.42 7.40 4.98
N MET A 84 3.57 6.75 3.83
CA MET A 84 4.56 7.05 2.80
C MET A 84 4.00 6.72 1.42
N GLY A 85 4.41 7.52 0.41
CA GLY A 85 4.17 7.22 -1.00
C GLY A 85 5.48 6.80 -1.69
N MET A 86 5.39 5.80 -2.56
CA MET A 86 6.50 5.28 -3.37
C MET A 86 6.24 5.56 -4.85
N ILE A 87 7.32 5.79 -5.61
CA ILE A 87 7.26 6.03 -7.07
C ILE A 87 8.02 4.94 -7.82
N GLY A 88 7.38 4.38 -8.84
CA GLY A 88 7.94 3.37 -9.74
C GLY A 88 8.39 3.99 -11.06
N ARG A 89 7.56 3.88 -12.11
CA ARG A 89 7.84 4.37 -13.47
C ARG A 89 8.51 5.76 -13.56
N PRO A 90 8.07 6.80 -12.82
CA PRO A 90 8.68 8.12 -12.91
C PRO A 90 10.20 8.15 -12.64
N ILE A 91 10.74 7.24 -11.81
CA ILE A 91 12.19 7.15 -11.54
C ILE A 91 13.00 6.75 -12.79
N TYR A 92 12.39 6.00 -13.71
CA TYR A 92 13.06 5.54 -14.94
C TYR A 92 12.89 6.48 -16.13
N MET A 93 12.10 7.54 -15.97
CA MET A 93 11.70 8.46 -17.04
C MET A 93 12.38 9.84 -16.93
N GLY A 94 13.28 9.99 -15.95
CA GLY A 94 14.07 11.20 -15.72
C GLY A 94 15.34 11.25 -16.54
#